data_AF-A0A536TRS6-F1
#
_entry.id   AF-A0A536TRS6-F1
#
_cell.length_a   1.000
_cell.length_b   1.000
_cell.length_c   1.000
_cell.angle_alpha   90.00
_cell.angle_beta   90.00
_cell.angle_gamma   90.00
#
_symmetry.space_group_name_H-M   'P 1'
#
loop_
_entity.id
_entity.type
_entity.pdbx_description
1 polymer ?
#
loop_
_entity_poly.entity_id
_entity_poly.type
_entity_poly.pdbx_seq_one_letter_code
_entity_poly.pdbx_strand_id
1 'polypeptide(L)'
;MANALNSLRQQARNAAHRAGLPRFWRWWSAELAPLIPVASRGAMRRRLTRPVVEFGDGEAIFWLPQVVDGELMLTEVARVALSGEAGNVAAAGRAAIGAVAAATAGETTATPKVVVALPPRQVMRKTLVLPAAVEENLAQALSYDLDRHTPFRPEQLYFDAAVIDRNPAARTIGVDWVAALKTAVDSARRQVEDWGGVVVAVVPGPASTRPTRLNLVPHEARPQSGLWRRWQLWAPAALVAVGALAVLLVPLLQKREYAIALNKQMESAREQAEVADGLRTLLERQQGDYNYVLAKKYSYPGAVQIIDDITRLLSDDTWVTQLEMRSTVRGKDAARELTLRGESANAGALISTLEESKLVEQAALQSPTTKLQPGPGEVFVLGARLRNGTPPEPVPVAATAEPAAPPALPTPQAAAAAPDIAAPATPVPANAPAASVGGRS
;
A
#
# COMPACT_ATOMS: atom_id res chain seq x y z
N MET A 1 22.63 -30.29 -17.32
CA MET A 1 21.51 -29.42 -16.87
C MET A 1 20.95 -29.77 -15.48
N ALA A 2 20.80 -31.04 -15.09
CA ALA A 2 20.26 -31.42 -13.77
C ALA A 2 21.09 -30.92 -12.56
N ASN A 3 22.43 -30.91 -12.66
CA ASN A 3 23.30 -30.46 -11.57
C ASN A 3 23.21 -28.94 -11.31
N ALA A 4 23.04 -28.12 -12.36
CA ALA A 4 22.90 -26.66 -12.23
C ALA A 4 21.54 -26.26 -11.61
N LEU A 5 20.48 -27.03 -11.90
CA LEU A 5 19.17 -26.82 -11.26
C LEU A 5 19.17 -27.25 -9.80
N ASN A 6 19.94 -28.28 -9.44
CA ASN A 6 20.11 -28.69 -8.04
C ASN A 6 20.93 -27.69 -7.24
N SER A 7 22.00 -27.11 -7.81
CA SER A 7 22.80 -26.08 -7.14
C SER A 7 22.01 -24.77 -6.94
N LEU A 8 21.23 -24.34 -7.93
CA LEU A 8 20.33 -23.18 -7.81
C LEU A 8 19.24 -23.40 -6.76
N ARG A 9 18.64 -24.60 -6.72
CA ARG A 9 17.68 -24.98 -5.66
C ARG A 9 18.33 -24.99 -4.29
N GLN A 10 19.56 -25.48 -4.17
CA GLN A 10 20.31 -25.47 -2.92
C GLN A 10 20.64 -24.03 -2.47
N GLN A 11 21.11 -23.18 -3.39
CA GLN A 11 21.38 -21.77 -3.08
C GLN A 11 20.12 -21.00 -2.67
N ALA A 12 19.01 -21.19 -3.40
CA ALA A 12 17.72 -20.59 -3.04
C ALA A 12 17.22 -21.08 -1.67
N ARG A 13 17.39 -22.37 -1.35
CA ARG A 13 17.03 -22.94 -0.06
C ARG A 13 17.90 -22.38 1.07
N ASN A 14 19.19 -22.19 0.83
CA ASN A 14 20.12 -21.60 1.79
C ASN A 14 19.82 -20.10 2.03
N ALA A 15 19.49 -19.36 0.96
CA ALA A 15 19.05 -17.97 1.07
C ALA A 15 17.73 -17.86 1.85
N ALA A 16 16.76 -18.74 1.57
CA ALA A 16 15.50 -18.81 2.30
C ALA A 16 15.70 -19.16 3.78
N HIS A 17 16.61 -20.09 4.11
CA HIS A 17 16.97 -20.41 5.49
C HIS A 17 17.64 -19.23 6.20
N ARG A 18 18.57 -18.51 5.54
CA ARG A 18 19.19 -17.30 6.10
C ARG A 18 18.19 -16.16 6.33
N ALA A 19 17.24 -15.99 5.43
CA ALA A 19 16.15 -15.03 5.55
C ALA A 19 15.04 -15.47 6.53
N GLY A 20 15.15 -16.64 7.17
CA GLY A 20 14.18 -17.11 8.15
C GLY A 20 12.82 -17.54 7.59
N LEU A 21 12.64 -17.57 6.26
CA LEU A 21 11.40 -17.98 5.59
C LEU A 21 10.81 -19.31 6.10
N PRO A 22 11.57 -20.41 6.31
CA PRO A 22 10.99 -21.64 6.83
C PRO A 22 10.53 -21.52 8.29
N ARG A 23 11.14 -20.63 9.08
CA ARG A 23 10.69 -20.31 10.44
C ARG A 23 9.41 -19.49 10.39
N PHE A 24 9.36 -18.48 9.51
CA PHE A 24 8.16 -17.69 9.25
C PHE A 24 7.00 -18.56 8.79
N TRP A 25 7.22 -19.43 7.79
CA TRP A 25 6.19 -20.35 7.30
C TRP A 25 5.72 -21.32 8.38
N ARG A 26 6.64 -21.90 9.16
CA ARG A 26 6.29 -22.78 10.28
C ARG A 26 5.50 -22.05 11.36
N TRP A 27 5.83 -20.80 11.64
CA TRP A 27 5.09 -19.96 12.57
C TRP A 27 3.70 -19.61 12.02
N TRP A 28 3.64 -19.12 10.79
CA TRP A 28 2.39 -18.72 10.13
C TRP A 28 1.42 -19.88 9.97
N SER A 29 1.91 -21.08 9.63
CA SER A 29 1.08 -22.28 9.57
C SER A 29 0.67 -22.80 10.94
N ALA A 30 1.50 -22.61 11.98
CA ALA A 30 1.11 -22.89 13.36
C ALA A 30 0.01 -21.92 13.85
N GLU A 31 0.05 -20.65 13.43
CA GLU A 31 -0.96 -19.64 13.77
C GLU A 31 -2.30 -19.88 13.05
N LEU A 32 -2.26 -20.46 11.85
CA LEU A 32 -3.47 -20.87 11.11
C LEU A 32 -4.02 -22.23 11.53
N ALA A 33 -3.20 -23.11 12.12
CA ALA A 33 -3.62 -24.41 12.60
C ALA A 33 -4.85 -24.38 13.55
N PRO A 34 -4.98 -23.43 14.50
CA PRO A 34 -6.17 -23.33 15.37
C PRO A 34 -7.44 -22.90 14.62
N LEU A 35 -7.32 -22.16 13.51
CA LEU A 35 -8.47 -21.72 12.69
C LEU A 35 -9.02 -22.83 11.78
N ILE A 36 -8.30 -23.94 11.63
CA ILE A 36 -8.75 -25.11 10.86
C ILE A 36 -9.64 -26.00 11.75
N PRO A 37 -10.88 -26.35 11.33
CA PRO A 37 -11.77 -27.24 12.07
C PRO A 37 -11.11 -28.56 12.50
N VAL A 38 -11.43 -29.06 13.68
CA VAL A 38 -10.81 -30.29 14.23
C VAL A 38 -11.01 -31.51 13.32
N ALA A 39 -12.19 -31.61 12.69
CA ALA A 39 -12.52 -32.68 11.75
C ALA A 39 -11.62 -32.66 10.49
N SER A 40 -11.32 -31.48 9.93
CA SER A 40 -10.43 -31.35 8.78
C SER A 40 -8.96 -31.51 9.17
N ARG A 41 -8.57 -31.14 10.40
CA ARG A 41 -7.24 -31.39 10.95
C ARG A 41 -6.98 -32.89 11.13
N GLY A 42 -7.95 -33.64 11.66
CA GLY A 42 -7.91 -35.10 11.79
C GLY A 42 -7.86 -35.80 10.45
N ALA A 43 -8.71 -35.40 9.49
CA ALA A 43 -8.73 -35.95 8.14
C ALA A 43 -7.42 -35.67 7.36
N MET A 44 -6.85 -34.46 7.49
CA MET A 44 -5.57 -34.09 6.88
C MET A 44 -4.42 -34.89 7.50
N ARG A 45 -4.37 -35.01 8.85
CA ARG A 45 -3.36 -35.81 9.55
C ARG A 45 -3.46 -37.31 9.21
N ARG A 46 -4.67 -37.85 9.03
CA ARG A 46 -4.90 -39.21 8.52
C ARG A 46 -4.41 -39.39 7.08
N ARG A 47 -4.61 -38.40 6.19
CA ARG A 47 -4.08 -38.44 4.81
C ARG A 47 -2.56 -38.34 4.74
N LEU A 48 -1.93 -37.70 5.72
CA LEU A 48 -0.49 -37.51 5.79
C LEU A 48 0.24 -38.65 6.51
N THR A 49 -0.44 -39.32 7.45
CA THR A 49 0.12 -40.47 8.17
C THR A 49 -0.17 -41.74 7.39
N ARG A 50 0.89 -42.48 7.05
CA ARG A 50 0.77 -43.71 6.27
C ARG A 50 0.62 -44.91 7.21
N PRO A 51 -0.01 -46.01 6.76
CA PRO A 51 -0.01 -47.26 7.50
C PRO A 51 1.42 -47.73 7.76
N VAL A 52 1.64 -48.34 8.93
CA VAL A 52 2.95 -48.81 9.38
C VAL A 52 2.92 -50.33 9.52
N VAL A 53 3.93 -51.01 9.01
CA VAL A 53 4.15 -52.45 9.23
C VAL A 53 5.33 -52.60 10.16
N GLU A 54 5.08 -53.07 11.36
CA GLU A 54 6.10 -53.33 12.36
C GLU A 54 6.51 -54.80 12.32
N PHE A 55 7.81 -55.05 12.18
CA PHE A 55 8.37 -56.40 12.27
C PHE A 55 8.92 -56.60 13.69
N GLY A 56 8.51 -57.68 14.38
CA GLY A 56 8.98 -57.97 15.73
C GLY A 56 8.78 -59.44 16.09
N ASP A 57 9.76 -60.05 16.76
CA ASP A 57 9.68 -61.38 17.39
C ASP A 57 9.02 -62.50 16.54
N GLY A 58 9.26 -62.50 15.23
CA GLY A 58 8.71 -63.52 14.31
C GLY A 58 7.28 -63.24 13.85
N GLU A 59 6.77 -62.03 14.04
CA GLU A 59 5.46 -61.55 13.59
C GLU A 59 5.59 -60.20 12.85
N ALA A 60 4.62 -59.92 11.98
CA ALA A 60 4.44 -58.63 11.32
C ALA A 60 3.07 -58.05 11.72
N ILE A 61 3.09 -56.89 12.38
CA ILE A 61 1.90 -56.18 12.86
C ILE A 61 1.60 -55.02 11.93
N PHE A 62 0.37 -54.95 11.44
CA PHE A 62 -0.11 -53.90 10.54
C PHE A 62 -0.90 -52.86 11.34
N TRP A 63 -0.34 -51.66 11.41
CA TRP A 63 -0.90 -50.52 12.11
C TRP A 63 -1.55 -49.54 11.13
N LEU A 64 -2.78 -49.11 11.45
CA LEU A 64 -3.48 -48.08 10.70
C LEU A 64 -3.71 -46.83 11.54
N PRO A 65 -3.45 -45.62 10.99
CA PRO A 65 -3.77 -44.38 11.66
C PRO A 65 -5.28 -44.14 11.65
N GLN A 66 -5.91 -44.19 12.83
CA GLN A 66 -7.31 -43.85 13.05
C GLN A 66 -7.41 -42.65 13.99
N VAL A 67 -8.49 -41.87 13.84
CA VAL A 67 -8.78 -40.76 14.76
C VAL A 67 -9.81 -41.27 15.77
N VAL A 68 -9.37 -41.45 17.01
CA VAL A 68 -10.20 -41.85 18.16
C VAL A 68 -10.24 -40.64 19.09
N ASP A 69 -11.44 -40.15 19.43
CA ASP A 69 -11.65 -38.98 20.30
C ASP A 69 -10.89 -37.70 19.87
N GLY A 70 -10.68 -37.53 18.57
CA GLY A 70 -9.95 -36.38 18.01
C GLY A 70 -8.42 -36.51 18.06
N GLU A 71 -7.89 -37.57 18.67
CA GLU A 71 -6.47 -37.90 18.66
C GLU A 71 -6.15 -38.97 17.61
N LEU A 72 -4.98 -38.85 16.98
CA LEU A 72 -4.52 -39.83 16.00
C LEU A 72 -3.82 -40.97 16.72
N MET A 73 -4.40 -42.17 16.68
CA MET A 73 -3.86 -43.39 17.27
C MET A 73 -3.56 -44.42 16.17
N LEU A 74 -2.61 -45.31 16.44
CA LEU A 74 -2.34 -46.47 15.59
C LEU A 74 -3.16 -47.65 16.13
N THR A 75 -4.08 -48.16 15.33
CA THR A 75 -4.88 -49.34 15.66
C THR A 75 -4.32 -50.55 14.91
N GLU A 76 -4.18 -51.67 15.61
CA GLU A 76 -3.80 -52.95 15.00
C GLU A 76 -4.95 -53.45 14.10
N VAL A 77 -4.65 -53.72 12.83
CA VAL A 77 -5.65 -54.21 11.86
C VAL A 77 -5.41 -55.66 11.50
N ALA A 78 -4.15 -56.10 11.48
CA ALA A 78 -3.79 -57.47 11.21
C ALA A 78 -2.45 -57.81 11.85
N ARG A 79 -2.29 -59.09 12.19
CA ARG A 79 -1.06 -59.68 12.67
C ARG A 79 -0.76 -60.93 11.87
N VAL A 80 0.44 -61.00 11.34
CA VAL A 80 0.88 -62.12 10.48
C VAL A 80 2.08 -62.77 11.14
N ALA A 81 1.93 -64.04 11.54
CA ALA A 81 3.06 -64.84 11.99
C ALA A 81 4.01 -65.08 10.81
N LEU A 82 5.29 -64.76 11.00
CA LEU A 82 6.37 -65.00 10.05
C LEU A 82 6.97 -66.40 10.20
N SER A 83 6.69 -67.08 11.32
CA SER A 83 7.00 -68.49 11.53
C SER A 83 5.90 -69.36 10.93
N GLY A 84 6.24 -70.14 9.89
CA GLY A 84 5.31 -71.08 9.27
C GLY A 84 5.69 -71.43 7.83
N GLU A 85 4.81 -72.15 7.16
CA GLU A 85 4.98 -72.47 5.74
C GLU A 85 4.87 -71.21 4.88
N ALA A 86 5.84 -71.01 3.97
CA ALA A 86 5.99 -69.76 3.22
C ALA A 86 4.73 -69.35 2.44
N GLY A 87 3.95 -70.33 1.95
CA GLY A 87 2.69 -70.08 1.24
C GLY A 87 1.61 -69.45 2.12
N ASN A 88 1.49 -69.89 3.37
CA ASN A 88 0.51 -69.38 4.33
C ASN A 88 0.89 -67.98 4.82
N VAL A 89 2.18 -67.76 5.09
CA VAL A 89 2.72 -66.43 5.46
C VAL A 89 2.49 -65.43 4.32
N ALA A 90 2.73 -65.83 3.06
CA ALA A 90 2.49 -64.99 1.89
C ALA A 90 1.00 -64.68 1.69
N ALA A 91 0.10 -65.65 1.91
CA ALA A 91 -1.34 -65.44 1.81
C ALA A 91 -1.88 -64.50 2.90
N ALA A 92 -1.46 -64.72 4.16
CA ALA A 92 -1.83 -63.88 5.28
C ALA A 92 -1.30 -62.44 5.13
N GLY A 93 -0.05 -62.28 4.65
CA GLY A 93 0.54 -60.99 4.32
C GLY A 93 -0.22 -60.24 3.22
N ARG A 94 -0.58 -60.92 2.13
CA ARG A 94 -1.40 -60.34 1.05
C ARG A 94 -2.77 -59.91 1.54
N ALA A 95 -3.42 -60.70 2.38
CA ALA A 95 -4.72 -60.35 2.98
C ALA A 95 -4.62 -59.12 3.89
N ALA A 96 -3.59 -59.05 4.73
CA ALA A 96 -3.33 -57.90 5.60
C ALA A 96 -3.08 -56.62 4.79
N ILE A 97 -2.25 -56.68 3.74
CA ILE A 97 -2.03 -55.54 2.83
C ILE A 97 -3.31 -55.14 2.10
N GLY A 98 -4.15 -56.10 1.70
CA GLY A 98 -5.47 -55.84 1.13
C GLY A 98 -6.39 -55.06 2.09
N ALA A 99 -6.42 -55.44 3.38
CA ALA A 99 -7.16 -54.72 4.41
C ALA A 99 -6.63 -53.28 4.60
N VAL A 100 -5.31 -53.11 4.58
CA VAL A 100 -4.69 -51.77 4.62
C VAL A 100 -5.05 -50.94 3.39
N ALA A 101 -5.06 -51.54 2.19
CA ALA A 101 -5.45 -50.88 0.96
C ALA A 101 -6.90 -50.39 1.02
N ALA A 102 -7.83 -51.26 1.42
CA ALA A 102 -9.25 -50.92 1.55
C ALA A 102 -9.50 -49.76 2.53
N ALA A 103 -8.75 -49.70 3.63
CA ALA A 103 -8.91 -48.67 4.64
C ALA A 103 -8.21 -47.33 4.31
N THR A 104 -7.28 -47.31 3.35
CA THR A 104 -6.48 -46.12 2.99
C THR A 104 -6.85 -45.53 1.62
N ALA A 105 -7.22 -46.36 0.66
CA ALA A 105 -7.65 -45.94 -0.66
C ALA A 105 -9.19 -45.95 -0.71
N GLY A 106 -9.81 -44.78 -0.58
CA GLY A 106 -11.24 -44.67 -0.92
C GLY A 106 -11.43 -44.97 -2.41
N GLU A 107 -12.38 -45.85 -2.76
CA GLU A 107 -12.85 -46.30 -4.11
C GLU A 107 -11.82 -46.57 -5.23
N THR A 108 -10.55 -46.21 -5.08
CA THR A 108 -9.52 -46.31 -6.11
C THR A 108 -8.59 -47.44 -5.77
N THR A 109 -8.50 -48.44 -6.64
CA THR A 109 -7.60 -49.61 -6.56
C THR A 109 -6.14 -49.21 -6.75
N ALA A 110 -5.57 -48.45 -5.81
CA ALA A 110 -4.15 -48.12 -5.80
C ALA A 110 -3.39 -49.04 -4.83
N THR A 111 -2.21 -49.49 -5.22
CA THR A 111 -1.32 -50.27 -4.34
C THR A 111 -1.01 -49.47 -3.07
N PRO A 112 -1.20 -50.06 -1.87
CA PRO A 112 -1.03 -49.34 -0.62
C PRO A 112 0.43 -48.97 -0.41
N LYS A 113 0.66 -47.71 -0.04
CA LYS A 113 1.98 -47.17 0.24
C LYS A 113 2.23 -47.21 1.75
N VAL A 114 3.15 -48.08 2.17
CA VAL A 114 3.34 -48.46 3.58
C VAL A 114 4.72 -48.01 4.07
N VAL A 115 4.81 -47.72 5.37
CA VAL A 115 6.07 -47.47 6.08
C VAL A 115 6.42 -48.71 6.90
N VAL A 116 7.66 -49.17 6.83
CA VAL A 116 8.12 -50.34 7.60
C VAL A 116 8.83 -49.88 8.86
N ALA A 117 8.42 -50.35 10.03
CA ALA A 117 9.11 -50.14 11.29
C ALA A 117 9.95 -51.39 11.63
N LEU A 118 11.26 -51.20 11.76
CA LEU A 118 12.18 -52.27 12.18
C LEU A 118 12.21 -52.39 13.71
N PRO A 119 12.37 -53.62 14.24
CA PRO A 119 12.38 -53.82 15.67
C PRO A 119 13.62 -53.15 16.30
N PRO A 120 13.52 -52.62 17.54
CA PRO A 120 14.63 -51.94 18.22
C PRO A 120 15.91 -52.77 18.31
N ARG A 121 15.81 -54.11 18.29
CA ARG A 121 16.96 -55.03 18.32
C ARG A 121 17.78 -55.04 17.03
N GLN A 122 17.18 -54.69 15.89
CA GLN A 122 17.83 -54.68 14.58
C GLN A 122 18.34 -53.28 14.19
N VAL A 123 18.16 -52.31 15.08
CA VAL A 123 18.44 -50.90 14.81
C VAL A 123 19.33 -50.34 15.91
N MET A 124 20.45 -49.74 15.52
CA MET A 124 21.32 -48.99 16.43
C MET A 124 20.94 -47.52 16.39
N ARG A 125 20.46 -46.96 17.51
CA ARG A 125 20.12 -45.55 17.65
C ARG A 125 21.02 -44.88 18.70
N LYS A 126 21.61 -43.74 18.35
CA LYS A 126 22.48 -42.96 19.24
C LYS A 126 22.21 -41.47 19.05
N THR A 127 22.34 -40.70 20.12
CA THR A 127 22.33 -39.23 20.04
C THR A 127 23.78 -38.74 20.01
N LEU A 128 24.17 -38.07 18.93
CA LEU A 128 25.52 -37.55 18.71
C LEU A 128 25.52 -36.02 18.83
N VAL A 129 26.57 -35.46 19.42
CA VAL A 129 26.79 -34.01 19.45
C VAL A 129 27.88 -33.68 18.45
N LEU A 130 27.53 -32.92 17.42
CA LEU A 130 28.42 -32.56 16.31
C LEU A 130 28.61 -31.04 16.23
N PRO A 131 29.72 -30.54 15.65
CA PRO A 131 29.87 -29.12 15.37
C PRO A 131 28.80 -28.64 14.38
N ALA A 132 28.27 -27.43 14.58
CA ALA A 132 27.22 -26.86 13.72
C ALA A 132 27.67 -26.70 12.25
N ALA A 133 28.97 -26.58 11.98
CA ALA A 133 29.52 -26.52 10.62
C ALA A 133 29.25 -27.79 9.80
N VAL A 134 29.02 -28.92 10.47
CA VAL A 134 28.78 -30.22 9.85
C VAL A 134 27.32 -30.37 9.39
N GLU A 135 26.42 -29.48 9.79
CA GLU A 135 24.98 -29.58 9.48
C GLU A 135 24.70 -29.67 7.96
N GLU A 136 25.42 -28.91 7.14
CA GLU A 136 25.19 -28.86 5.68
C GLU A 136 25.59 -30.16 4.98
N ASN A 137 26.62 -30.85 5.49
CA ASN A 137 27.16 -32.09 4.93
C ASN A 137 27.08 -33.23 5.95
N LEU A 138 26.00 -33.28 6.73
CA LEU A 138 25.85 -34.19 7.87
C LEU A 138 26.03 -35.67 7.47
N ALA A 139 25.40 -36.09 6.36
CA ALA A 139 25.50 -37.46 5.87
C ALA A 139 26.94 -37.84 5.48
N GLN A 140 27.68 -36.91 4.87
CA GLN A 140 29.06 -37.15 4.45
C GLN A 140 30.01 -37.19 5.66
N ALA A 141 29.88 -36.24 6.59
CA ALA A 141 30.71 -36.25 7.79
C ALA A 141 30.45 -37.48 8.67
N LEU A 142 29.18 -37.90 8.79
CA LEU A 142 28.84 -39.13 9.50
C LEU A 142 29.39 -40.36 8.80
N SER A 143 29.41 -40.40 7.46
CA SER A 143 29.96 -41.53 6.70
C SER A 143 31.44 -41.79 7.02
N TYR A 144 32.24 -40.74 7.26
CA TYR A 144 33.64 -40.87 7.65
C TYR A 144 33.84 -41.34 9.10
N ASP A 145 32.90 -41.04 9.99
CA ASP A 145 32.97 -41.41 11.41
C ASP A 145 32.21 -42.73 11.71
N LEU A 146 31.64 -43.39 10.68
CA LEU A 146 30.86 -44.63 10.83
C LEU A 146 31.64 -45.75 11.53
N ASP A 147 32.90 -45.92 11.16
CA ASP A 147 33.80 -46.96 11.71
C ASP A 147 34.07 -46.76 13.21
N ARG A 148 33.95 -45.53 13.70
CA ARG A 148 34.10 -45.22 15.13
C ARG A 148 32.85 -45.54 15.93
N HIS A 149 31.68 -45.47 15.30
CA HIS A 149 30.38 -45.65 15.97
C HIS A 149 29.82 -47.06 15.85
N THR A 150 30.33 -47.87 14.91
CA THR A 150 29.76 -49.18 14.55
C THR A 150 30.86 -50.22 14.30
N PRO A 151 30.70 -51.47 14.77
CA PRO A 151 31.62 -52.56 14.45
C PRO A 151 31.46 -53.13 13.03
N PHE A 152 30.55 -52.57 12.21
CA PHE A 152 30.20 -53.05 10.87
C PHE A 152 30.79 -52.10 9.82
N ARG A 153 31.14 -52.67 8.66
CA ARG A 153 31.66 -51.87 7.55
C ARG A 153 30.56 -50.97 6.95
N PRO A 154 30.87 -49.76 6.47
CA PRO A 154 29.91 -48.84 5.88
C PRO A 154 29.07 -49.44 4.75
N GLU A 155 29.64 -50.37 3.98
CA GLU A 155 28.95 -51.01 2.85
C GLU A 155 27.85 -51.98 3.29
N GLN A 156 27.85 -52.43 4.55
CA GLN A 156 26.90 -53.39 5.10
C GLN A 156 25.73 -52.71 5.83
N LEU A 157 25.78 -51.38 5.97
CA LEU A 157 24.88 -50.62 6.82
C LEU A 157 24.10 -49.58 6.00
N TYR A 158 22.82 -49.41 6.32
CA TYR A 158 22.10 -48.18 6.00
C TYR A 158 22.05 -47.32 7.25
N PHE A 159 22.34 -46.02 7.10
CA PHE A 159 22.28 -45.04 8.17
C PHE A 159 21.51 -43.81 7.72
N ASP A 160 20.86 -43.16 8.68
CA ASP A 160 20.27 -41.84 8.50
C ASP A 160 20.40 -41.02 9.78
N ALA A 161 20.36 -39.70 9.64
CA ALA A 161 20.56 -38.78 10.75
C ALA A 161 19.65 -37.56 10.66
N ALA A 162 19.07 -37.19 11.80
CA ALA A 162 18.17 -36.03 11.91
C ALA A 162 18.60 -35.12 13.05
N VAL A 163 18.71 -33.82 12.78
CA VAL A 163 19.01 -32.80 13.80
C VAL A 163 17.82 -32.67 14.77
N ILE A 164 18.05 -32.94 16.04
CA ILE A 164 17.08 -32.80 17.14
C ILE A 164 17.17 -31.39 17.74
N ASP A 165 18.39 -30.94 18.01
CA ASP A 165 18.65 -29.70 18.74
C ASP A 165 19.78 -28.89 18.10
N ARG A 166 19.70 -27.56 18.24
CA ARG A 166 20.71 -26.62 17.73
C ARG A 166 21.09 -25.66 18.85
N ASN A 167 22.34 -25.71 19.28
CA ASN A 167 22.88 -24.79 20.27
C ASN A 167 23.75 -23.73 19.59
N PRO A 168 23.21 -22.53 19.30
CA PRO A 168 23.97 -21.47 18.63
C PRO A 168 25.07 -20.89 19.53
N ALA A 169 24.92 -20.93 20.86
CA ALA A 169 25.92 -20.43 21.80
C ALA A 169 27.16 -21.31 21.84
N ALA A 170 26.98 -22.64 21.85
CA ALA A 170 28.07 -23.61 21.85
C ALA A 170 28.58 -23.97 20.44
N ARG A 171 27.91 -23.47 19.37
CA ARG A 171 28.15 -23.87 17.97
C ARG A 171 28.09 -25.39 17.76
N THR A 172 27.20 -26.07 18.47
CA THR A 172 26.98 -27.52 18.38
C THR A 172 25.54 -27.84 17.98
N ILE A 173 25.36 -29.02 17.41
CA ILE A 173 24.07 -29.60 17.05
C ILE A 173 23.93 -30.98 17.68
N GLY A 174 22.74 -31.26 18.23
CA GLY A 174 22.36 -32.59 18.69
C GLY A 174 21.69 -33.34 17.55
N VAL A 175 22.20 -34.52 17.20
CA VAL A 175 21.77 -35.32 16.06
C VAL A 175 21.29 -36.69 16.53
N ASP A 176 20.08 -37.07 16.14
CA ASP A 176 19.58 -38.44 16.22
C ASP A 176 20.20 -39.23 15.08
N TRP A 177 21.03 -40.22 15.39
CA TRP A 177 21.66 -41.08 14.42
C TRP A 177 21.10 -42.49 14.53
N VAL A 178 20.72 -43.06 13.40
CA VAL A 178 20.17 -44.41 13.33
C VAL A 178 20.87 -45.20 12.24
N ALA A 179 21.16 -46.46 12.53
CA ALA A 179 21.71 -47.40 11.58
C ALA A 179 21.11 -48.80 11.69
N ALA A 180 20.99 -49.49 10.56
CA ALA A 180 20.53 -50.86 10.48
C ALA A 180 21.28 -51.62 9.37
N LEU A 181 21.42 -52.93 9.52
CA LEU A 181 22.06 -53.78 8.51
C LEU A 181 21.24 -53.77 7.21
N LYS A 182 21.93 -53.68 6.06
CA LYS A 182 21.28 -53.70 4.75
C LYS A 182 20.45 -54.96 4.54
N THR A 183 20.94 -56.10 5.01
CA THR A 183 20.23 -57.39 4.94
C THR A 183 18.88 -57.35 5.64
N ALA A 184 18.79 -56.74 6.83
CA ALA A 184 17.55 -56.63 7.59
C ALA A 184 16.56 -55.64 6.95
N VAL A 185 17.06 -54.50 6.45
CA VAL A 185 16.24 -53.51 5.75
C VAL A 185 15.70 -54.07 4.43
N ASP A 186 16.55 -54.73 3.64
CA ASP A 186 16.20 -55.29 2.35
C ASP A 186 15.28 -56.51 2.49
N SER A 187 15.46 -57.35 3.52
CA SER A 187 14.55 -58.48 3.78
C SER A 187 13.16 -58.01 4.18
N ALA A 188 13.06 -57.04 5.10
CA ALA A 188 11.78 -56.47 5.52
C ALA A 188 11.08 -55.75 4.36
N ARG A 189 11.86 -55.08 3.50
CA ARG A 189 11.33 -54.42 2.30
C ARG A 189 10.77 -55.44 1.30
N ARG A 190 11.56 -56.45 0.93
CA ARG A 190 11.14 -57.50 -0.02
C ARG A 190 9.89 -58.21 0.47
N GLN A 191 9.82 -58.52 1.75
CA GLN A 191 8.67 -59.20 2.34
C GLN A 191 7.36 -58.40 2.16
N VAL A 192 7.39 -57.08 2.32
CA VAL A 192 6.21 -56.23 2.07
C VAL A 192 5.91 -56.08 0.58
N GLU A 193 6.93 -56.04 -0.27
CA GLU A 193 6.78 -56.01 -1.73
C GLU A 193 6.15 -57.32 -2.26
N ASP A 194 6.56 -58.48 -1.74
CA ASP A 194 6.01 -59.80 -2.07
C ASP A 194 4.54 -59.93 -1.65
N TRP A 195 4.14 -59.24 -0.58
CA TRP A 195 2.74 -59.15 -0.15
C TRP A 195 1.91 -58.14 -0.96
N GLY A 196 2.51 -57.44 -1.92
CA GLY A 196 1.83 -56.49 -2.83
C GLY A 196 1.78 -55.04 -2.34
N GLY A 197 2.56 -54.68 -1.31
CA GLY A 197 2.68 -53.31 -0.83
C GLY A 197 3.84 -52.54 -1.46
N VAL A 198 3.76 -51.21 -1.49
CA VAL A 198 4.89 -50.36 -1.89
C VAL A 198 5.53 -49.74 -0.65
N VAL A 199 6.77 -50.11 -0.37
CA VAL A 199 7.53 -49.56 0.77
C VAL A 199 8.03 -48.16 0.44
N VAL A 200 7.65 -47.19 1.27
CA VAL A 200 7.97 -45.78 1.07
C VAL A 200 9.17 -45.35 1.91
N ALA A 201 9.24 -45.88 3.12
CA ALA A 201 10.25 -45.56 4.11
C ALA A 201 10.41 -46.73 5.08
N VAL A 202 11.61 -46.86 5.63
CA VAL A 202 11.93 -47.81 6.70
C VAL A 202 12.39 -46.98 7.91
N VAL A 203 11.70 -47.12 9.03
CA VAL A 203 11.88 -46.31 10.24
C VAL A 203 12.28 -47.18 11.43
N PRO A 204 12.99 -46.62 12.43
CA PRO A 204 13.20 -47.30 13.71
C PRO A 204 11.85 -47.50 14.43
N GLY A 205 11.61 -48.70 14.96
CA GLY A 205 10.48 -49.00 15.84
C GLY A 205 10.69 -48.48 17.28
N PRO A 206 9.64 -48.50 18.11
CA PRO A 206 8.29 -49.01 17.83
C PRO A 206 7.47 -48.10 16.89
N ALA A 207 6.40 -48.62 16.30
CA ALA A 207 5.50 -47.84 15.46
C ALA A 207 4.95 -46.63 16.24
N SER A 208 5.04 -45.43 15.64
CA SER A 208 4.59 -44.20 16.30
C SER A 208 3.73 -43.34 15.38
N THR A 209 2.80 -42.61 16.00
CA THR A 209 1.92 -41.64 15.32
C THR A 209 2.67 -40.36 14.94
N ARG A 210 3.89 -40.17 15.45
CA ARG A 210 4.72 -39.01 15.13
C ARG A 210 5.45 -39.25 13.82
N PRO A 211 5.45 -38.29 12.89
CA PRO A 211 6.22 -38.41 11.66
C PRO A 211 7.71 -38.43 12.00
N THR A 212 8.34 -39.60 11.86
CA THR A 212 9.77 -39.77 12.04
C THR A 212 10.51 -39.07 10.90
N ARG A 213 11.52 -38.28 11.24
CA ARG A 213 12.36 -37.58 10.25
C ARG A 213 13.46 -38.46 9.66
N LEU A 214 13.65 -39.63 10.25
CA LEU A 214 14.66 -40.63 9.89
C LEU A 214 14.04 -41.64 8.91
N ASN A 215 14.80 -42.01 7.89
CA ASN A 215 14.44 -43.00 6.89
C ASN A 215 15.69 -43.75 6.43
N LEU A 216 15.77 -45.03 6.79
CA LEU A 216 16.88 -45.93 6.48
C LEU A 216 16.93 -46.35 5.00
N VAL A 217 15.95 -45.95 4.17
CA VAL A 217 16.00 -46.16 2.72
C VAL A 217 16.81 -45.04 2.07
N PRO A 218 17.86 -45.37 1.28
CA PRO A 218 18.67 -44.38 0.60
C PRO A 218 17.83 -43.55 -0.37
N HIS A 219 18.17 -42.27 -0.52
CA HIS A 219 17.41 -41.29 -1.30
C HIS A 219 17.13 -41.74 -2.75
N GLU A 220 18.02 -42.54 -3.32
CA GLU A 220 17.96 -43.06 -4.69
C GLU A 220 16.93 -44.19 -4.86
N ALA A 221 16.72 -45.00 -3.83
CA ALA A 221 15.79 -46.13 -3.84
C ALA A 221 14.36 -45.74 -3.44
N ARG A 222 14.13 -44.46 -3.11
CA ARG A 222 12.80 -43.98 -2.70
C ARG A 222 11.90 -43.88 -3.93
N PRO A 223 10.67 -44.44 -3.89
CA PRO A 223 9.73 -44.29 -5.00
C PRO A 223 9.49 -42.79 -5.22
N GLN A 224 9.86 -42.28 -6.38
CA GLN A 224 9.72 -40.87 -6.73
C GLN A 224 8.24 -40.51 -6.63
N SER A 225 7.85 -39.85 -5.54
CA SER A 225 6.48 -39.38 -5.39
C SER A 225 6.26 -38.33 -6.47
N GLY A 226 5.47 -38.70 -7.50
CA GLY A 226 5.37 -38.00 -8.77
C GLY A 226 5.47 -36.48 -8.64
N LEU A 227 6.65 -35.95 -8.94
CA LEU A 227 6.90 -34.52 -9.15
C LEU A 227 5.86 -33.95 -10.12
N TRP A 228 5.42 -34.78 -11.08
CA TRP A 228 4.31 -34.53 -12.00
C TRP A 228 2.98 -34.21 -11.31
N ARG A 229 2.57 -34.99 -10.30
CA ARG A 229 1.33 -34.76 -9.55
C ARG A 229 1.41 -33.51 -8.67
N ARG A 230 2.61 -33.13 -8.24
CA ARG A 230 2.86 -31.84 -7.58
C ARG A 230 2.76 -30.70 -8.59
N TRP A 231 3.35 -30.83 -9.77
CA TRP A 231 3.23 -29.83 -10.84
C TRP A 231 1.78 -29.61 -11.28
N GLN A 232 0.95 -30.65 -11.32
CA GLN A 232 -0.50 -30.54 -11.57
C GLN A 232 -1.26 -29.74 -10.49
N LEU A 233 -0.74 -29.64 -9.27
CA LEU A 233 -1.33 -28.82 -8.20
C LEU A 233 -0.73 -27.40 -8.15
N TRP A 234 0.56 -27.27 -8.42
CA TRP A 234 1.26 -25.97 -8.37
C TRP A 234 1.00 -25.11 -9.61
N ALA A 235 0.81 -25.70 -10.80
CA ALA A 235 0.47 -24.96 -12.02
C ALA A 235 -0.87 -24.19 -11.91
N PRO A 236 -2.00 -24.82 -11.50
CA PRO A 236 -3.25 -24.06 -11.32
C PRO A 236 -3.15 -23.07 -10.15
N ALA A 237 -2.44 -23.40 -9.07
CA ALA A 237 -2.24 -22.47 -7.95
C ALA A 237 -1.44 -21.22 -8.37
N ALA A 238 -0.40 -21.37 -9.19
CA ALA A 238 0.36 -20.27 -9.75
C ALA A 238 -0.50 -19.41 -10.69
N LEU A 239 -1.35 -20.05 -11.51
CA LEU A 239 -2.26 -19.34 -12.41
C LEU A 239 -3.30 -18.51 -11.63
N VAL A 240 -3.86 -19.06 -10.55
CA VAL A 240 -4.76 -18.33 -9.64
C VAL A 240 -4.04 -17.17 -8.96
N ALA A 241 -2.80 -17.37 -8.50
CA ALA A 241 -2.01 -16.31 -7.88
C ALA A 241 -1.70 -15.16 -8.86
N VAL A 242 -1.35 -15.48 -10.11
CA VAL A 242 -1.14 -14.50 -11.17
C VAL A 242 -2.45 -13.77 -11.50
N GLY A 243 -3.58 -14.49 -11.56
CA GLY A 243 -4.90 -13.88 -11.75
C GLY A 243 -5.26 -12.90 -10.63
N ALA A 244 -5.07 -13.29 -9.37
CA ALA A 244 -5.31 -12.42 -8.22
C ALA A 244 -4.40 -11.19 -8.22
N LEU A 245 -3.14 -11.35 -8.62
CA LEU A 245 -2.19 -10.24 -8.76
C LEU A 245 -2.64 -9.28 -9.87
N ALA A 246 -3.12 -9.79 -11.01
CA ALA A 246 -3.66 -8.98 -12.09
C ALA A 246 -4.90 -8.19 -11.65
N VAL A 247 -5.82 -8.81 -10.90
CA VAL A 247 -7.01 -8.15 -10.33
C VAL A 247 -6.62 -6.98 -9.40
N LEU A 248 -5.49 -7.06 -8.70
CA LEU A 248 -4.99 -5.97 -7.87
C LEU A 248 -4.27 -4.87 -8.68
N LEU A 249 -3.45 -5.24 -9.67
CA LEU A 249 -2.61 -4.30 -10.42
C LEU A 249 -3.37 -3.53 -11.52
N VAL A 250 -4.32 -4.17 -12.21
CA VAL A 250 -5.11 -3.53 -13.28
C VAL A 250 -5.86 -2.27 -12.80
N PRO A 251 -6.63 -2.28 -11.69
CA PRO A 251 -7.31 -1.07 -11.22
C PRO A 251 -6.34 0.01 -10.75
N LEU A 252 -5.14 -0.36 -10.30
CA LEU A 252 -4.08 0.59 -9.95
C LEU A 252 -3.55 1.34 -11.17
N LEU A 253 -3.43 0.66 -12.32
CA LEU A 253 -3.04 1.28 -13.59
C LEU A 253 -4.15 2.18 -14.14
N GLN A 254 -5.41 1.73 -14.11
CA GLN A 254 -6.55 2.55 -14.54
C GLN A 254 -6.70 3.83 -13.70
N LYS A 255 -6.48 3.74 -12.38
CA LYS A 255 -6.51 4.93 -11.50
C LYS A 255 -5.44 5.97 -11.82
N ARG A 256 -4.28 5.56 -12.35
CA ARG A 256 -3.25 6.51 -12.80
C ARG A 256 -3.70 7.31 -14.01
N GLU A 257 -4.33 6.68 -14.99
CA GLU A 257 -4.80 7.35 -16.20
C GLU A 257 -5.92 8.36 -15.86
N TYR A 258 -6.85 7.99 -14.97
CA TYR A 258 -7.87 8.91 -14.46
C TYR A 258 -7.26 10.10 -13.70
N ALA A 259 -6.22 9.89 -12.90
CA ALA A 259 -5.54 10.98 -12.20
C ALA A 259 -4.83 11.94 -13.16
N ILE A 260 -4.22 11.42 -14.23
CA ILE A 260 -3.57 12.24 -15.27
C ILE A 260 -4.61 13.05 -16.06
N ALA A 261 -5.76 12.46 -16.38
CA ALA A 261 -6.85 13.15 -17.07
C ALA A 261 -7.44 14.29 -16.22
N LEU A 262 -7.64 14.08 -14.91
CA LEU A 262 -8.11 15.12 -14.00
C LEU A 262 -7.11 16.28 -13.87
N ASN A 263 -5.81 15.97 -13.84
CA ASN A 263 -4.78 17.00 -13.72
C ASN A 263 -4.78 17.93 -14.93
N LYS A 264 -4.98 17.38 -16.13
CA LYS A 264 -5.08 18.16 -17.38
C LYS A 264 -6.27 19.12 -17.38
N GLN A 265 -7.42 18.72 -16.81
CA GLN A 265 -8.60 19.59 -16.70
C GLN A 265 -8.38 20.72 -15.70
N MET A 266 -7.75 20.43 -14.55
CA MET A 266 -7.38 21.45 -13.56
C MET A 266 -6.39 22.47 -14.13
N GLU A 267 -5.45 22.03 -14.95
CA GLU A 267 -4.44 22.88 -15.57
C GLU A 267 -5.08 23.85 -16.59
N SER A 268 -6.01 23.35 -17.42
CA SER A 268 -6.78 24.22 -18.33
C SER A 268 -7.68 25.22 -17.61
N ALA A 269 -8.25 24.85 -16.46
CA ALA A 269 -9.08 25.76 -15.67
C ALA A 269 -8.26 26.85 -14.97
N ARG A 270 -7.03 26.52 -14.53
CA ARG A 270 -6.09 27.51 -13.97
C ARG A 270 -5.63 28.52 -15.01
N GLU A 271 -5.31 28.08 -16.21
CA GLU A 271 -4.88 28.98 -17.30
C GLU A 271 -5.97 30.02 -17.61
N GLN A 272 -7.24 29.60 -17.63
CA GLN A 272 -8.37 30.53 -17.83
C GLN A 272 -8.56 31.51 -16.66
N ALA A 273 -8.35 31.06 -15.42
CA ALA A 273 -8.45 31.92 -14.24
C ALA A 273 -7.33 32.98 -14.20
N GLU A 274 -6.10 32.60 -14.55
CA GLU A 274 -4.97 33.55 -14.61
C GLU A 274 -5.20 34.65 -15.65
N VAL A 275 -5.79 34.33 -16.81
CA VAL A 275 -6.16 35.33 -17.82
C VAL A 275 -7.23 36.30 -17.30
N ALA A 276 -8.23 35.81 -16.56
CA ALA A 276 -9.28 36.64 -15.99
C ALA A 276 -8.75 37.60 -14.91
N ASP A 277 -7.88 37.11 -14.02
CA ASP A 277 -7.23 37.93 -13.00
C ASP A 277 -6.28 38.98 -13.63
N GLY A 278 -5.57 38.61 -14.71
CA GLY A 278 -4.75 39.53 -15.49
C GLY A 278 -5.55 40.68 -16.10
N LEU A 279 -6.72 40.39 -16.68
CA LEU A 279 -7.59 41.42 -17.25
C LEU A 279 -8.19 42.33 -16.16
N ARG A 280 -8.63 41.76 -15.04
CA ARG A 280 -9.16 42.53 -13.91
C ARG A 280 -8.14 43.52 -13.35
N THR A 281 -6.90 43.07 -13.14
CA THR A 281 -5.82 43.92 -12.62
C THR A 281 -5.42 45.02 -13.60
N LEU A 282 -5.44 44.75 -14.91
CA LEU A 282 -5.23 45.78 -15.93
C LEU A 282 -6.34 46.84 -15.89
N LEU A 283 -7.59 46.42 -15.75
CA LEU A 283 -8.75 47.30 -15.70
C LEU A 283 -8.71 48.19 -14.44
N GLU A 284 -8.40 47.62 -13.28
CA GLU A 284 -8.21 48.36 -12.03
C GLU A 284 -7.07 49.40 -12.12
N ARG A 285 -5.94 49.04 -12.75
CA ARG A 285 -4.83 49.97 -12.99
C ARG A 285 -5.21 51.13 -13.90
N GLN A 286 -5.83 50.83 -15.06
CA GLN A 286 -6.24 51.87 -15.99
C GLN A 286 -7.24 52.85 -15.35
N GLN A 287 -8.21 52.35 -14.56
CA GLN A 287 -9.14 53.21 -13.82
C GLN A 287 -8.41 54.12 -12.81
N GLY A 288 -7.46 53.56 -12.06
CA GLY A 288 -6.66 54.32 -11.11
C GLY A 288 -5.91 55.47 -11.77
N ASP A 289 -5.29 55.20 -12.93
CA ASP A 289 -4.54 56.18 -13.69
C ASP A 289 -5.43 57.31 -14.24
N TYR A 290 -6.60 56.96 -14.81
CA TYR A 290 -7.57 57.96 -15.30
C TYR A 290 -8.10 58.86 -14.18
N ASN A 291 -8.50 58.26 -13.05
CA ASN A 291 -9.05 58.99 -11.92
C ASN A 291 -8.00 59.87 -11.23
N TYR A 292 -6.74 59.44 -11.18
CA TYR A 292 -5.64 60.24 -10.63
C TYR A 292 -5.39 61.53 -11.44
N VAL A 293 -5.40 61.43 -12.77
CA VAL A 293 -5.20 62.59 -13.66
C VAL A 293 -6.38 63.55 -13.55
N LEU A 294 -7.62 63.05 -13.47
CA LEU A 294 -8.81 63.87 -13.26
C LEU A 294 -8.76 64.58 -11.90
N ALA A 295 -8.51 63.85 -10.80
CA ALA A 295 -8.43 64.43 -9.47
C ALA A 295 -7.39 65.57 -9.42
N LYS A 296 -6.21 65.38 -10.03
CA LYS A 296 -5.17 66.42 -10.10
C LYS A 296 -5.59 67.65 -10.90
N LYS A 297 -6.34 67.48 -11.99
CA LYS A 297 -6.79 68.59 -12.85
C LYS A 297 -7.85 69.47 -12.17
N TYR A 298 -8.72 68.89 -11.35
CA TYR A 298 -9.84 69.61 -10.71
C TYR A 298 -9.61 70.01 -9.24
N SER A 299 -8.46 69.67 -8.66
CA SER A 299 -8.16 69.99 -7.24
C SER A 299 -8.04 71.48 -6.93
N TYR A 300 -7.81 72.34 -7.93
CA TYR A 300 -7.72 73.79 -7.73
C TYR A 300 -8.43 74.55 -8.87
N PRO A 301 -9.07 75.70 -8.56
CA PRO A 301 -9.55 76.63 -9.58
C PRO A 301 -8.40 77.00 -10.53
N GLY A 302 -8.72 77.22 -11.81
CA GLY A 302 -7.71 77.60 -12.80
C GLY A 302 -6.97 78.87 -12.37
N ALA A 303 -5.65 78.92 -12.61
CA ALA A 303 -4.84 80.10 -12.25
C ALA A 303 -5.42 81.41 -12.84
N VAL A 304 -6.02 81.31 -14.04
CA VAL A 304 -6.71 82.42 -14.71
C VAL A 304 -7.96 82.89 -13.96
N GLN A 305 -8.74 81.95 -13.42
CA GLN A 305 -9.95 82.28 -12.64
C GLN A 305 -9.58 82.95 -11.32
N ILE A 306 -8.53 82.45 -10.64
CA ILE A 306 -8.01 83.06 -9.42
C ILE A 306 -7.56 84.50 -9.68
N ILE A 307 -6.85 84.74 -10.79
CA ILE A 307 -6.41 86.09 -11.17
C ILE A 307 -7.63 86.98 -11.47
N ASP A 308 -8.60 86.53 -12.27
CA ASP A 308 -9.81 87.29 -12.60
C ASP A 308 -10.58 87.69 -11.34
N ASP A 309 -10.82 86.73 -10.44
CA ASP A 309 -11.54 86.98 -9.20
C ASP A 309 -10.80 87.96 -8.29
N ILE A 310 -9.48 87.81 -8.13
CA ILE A 310 -8.66 88.76 -7.36
C ILE A 310 -8.72 90.16 -7.98
N THR A 311 -8.61 90.27 -9.31
CA THR A 311 -8.67 91.58 -9.98
C THR A 311 -10.04 92.26 -9.86
N ARG A 312 -11.14 91.50 -9.75
CA ARG A 312 -12.48 92.05 -9.50
C ARG A 312 -12.70 92.47 -8.04
N LEU A 313 -12.00 91.83 -7.11
CA LEU A 313 -12.16 92.04 -5.67
C LEU A 313 -11.30 93.19 -5.13
N LEU A 314 -10.20 93.52 -5.81
CA LEU A 314 -9.33 94.63 -5.40
C LEU A 314 -10.01 95.96 -5.69
N SER A 315 -10.00 96.87 -4.71
CA SER A 315 -10.51 98.24 -4.88
C SER A 315 -9.63 99.04 -5.84
N ASP A 316 -10.21 100.01 -6.55
CA ASP A 316 -9.51 100.87 -7.53
C ASP A 316 -8.30 101.63 -6.94
N ASP A 317 -8.25 101.79 -5.61
CA ASP A 317 -7.17 102.42 -4.85
C ASP A 317 -6.05 101.45 -4.42
N THR A 318 -5.95 100.27 -5.07
CA THR A 318 -4.97 99.22 -4.74
C THR A 318 -4.18 98.77 -5.97
N TRP A 319 -2.85 98.80 -5.86
CA TRP A 319 -1.93 98.35 -6.91
C TRP A 319 -1.11 97.15 -6.44
N VAL A 320 -1.22 96.03 -7.15
CA VAL A 320 -0.45 94.80 -6.86
C VAL A 320 0.80 94.78 -7.72
N THR A 321 1.97 94.64 -7.09
CA THR A 321 3.28 94.58 -7.76
C THR A 321 3.77 93.15 -7.94
N GLN A 322 3.42 92.26 -7.02
CA GLN A 322 3.83 90.85 -7.07
C GLN A 322 2.70 89.96 -6.55
N LEU A 323 2.31 88.98 -7.37
CA LEU A 323 1.42 87.89 -7.00
C LEU A 323 2.22 86.60 -7.17
N GLU A 324 2.46 85.91 -6.06
CA GLU A 324 3.17 84.64 -6.04
C GLU A 324 2.26 83.54 -5.46
N MET A 325 2.19 82.42 -6.18
CA MET A 325 1.35 81.28 -5.81
C MET A 325 2.24 80.06 -5.64
N ARG A 326 2.41 79.61 -4.39
CA ARG A 326 3.23 78.43 -4.06
C ARG A 326 2.33 77.26 -3.73
N SER A 327 2.59 76.11 -4.33
CA SER A 327 1.97 74.86 -3.89
C SER A 327 2.83 74.25 -2.78
N THR A 328 2.30 74.25 -1.57
CA THR A 328 2.93 73.61 -0.42
C THR A 328 2.21 72.30 -0.14
N VAL A 329 2.93 71.19 -0.21
CA VAL A 329 2.40 69.88 0.21
C VAL A 329 2.74 69.72 1.68
N ARG A 330 1.76 69.97 2.57
CA ARG A 330 1.93 69.77 4.02
C ARG A 330 1.10 68.56 4.42
N GLY A 331 1.68 67.37 4.30
CA GLY A 331 1.02 66.09 4.60
C GLY A 331 0.14 65.60 3.44
N LYS A 332 -1.07 65.11 3.77
CA LYS A 332 -2.01 64.50 2.81
C LYS A 332 -2.86 65.52 2.05
N ASP A 333 -2.87 66.77 2.50
CA ASP A 333 -3.61 67.87 1.88
C ASP A 333 -2.64 68.82 1.16
N ALA A 334 -2.76 68.88 -0.16
CA ALA A 334 -2.07 69.89 -0.93
C ALA A 334 -2.75 71.25 -0.64
N ALA A 335 -1.97 72.24 -0.20
CA ALA A 335 -2.42 73.61 -0.05
C ALA A 335 -1.74 74.50 -1.09
N ARG A 336 -2.47 75.45 -1.67
CA ARG A 336 -1.83 76.54 -2.43
C ARG A 336 -1.85 77.79 -1.57
N GLU A 337 -0.67 78.30 -1.26
CA GLU A 337 -0.49 79.58 -0.58
C GLU A 337 -0.39 80.67 -1.65
N LEU A 338 -1.21 81.70 -1.50
CA LEU A 338 -1.24 82.90 -2.31
C LEU A 338 -0.59 84.03 -1.52
N THR A 339 0.39 84.68 -2.11
CA THR A 339 1.04 85.86 -1.53
C THR A 339 0.87 87.03 -2.48
N LEU A 340 0.35 88.14 -1.96
CA LEU A 340 0.05 89.37 -2.68
C LEU A 340 0.86 90.49 -2.05
N ARG A 341 1.64 91.20 -2.86
CA ARG A 341 2.40 92.38 -2.43
C ARG A 341 2.02 93.56 -3.28
N GLY A 342 1.78 94.69 -2.63
CA GLY A 342 1.27 95.88 -3.31
C GLY A 342 1.22 97.10 -2.43
N GLU A 343 0.60 98.14 -2.98
CA GLU A 343 0.30 99.41 -2.33
C GLU A 343 -1.22 99.57 -2.28
N SER A 344 -1.77 99.94 -1.12
CA SER A 344 -3.21 100.19 -0.97
C SER A 344 -3.45 101.40 -0.08
N ALA A 345 -4.51 102.15 -0.35
CA ALA A 345 -4.99 103.18 0.57
C ALA A 345 -5.49 102.62 1.92
N ASN A 346 -5.97 101.35 1.95
CA ASN A 346 -6.42 100.68 3.17
C ASN A 346 -6.12 99.17 3.12
N ALA A 347 -4.91 98.80 3.53
CA ALA A 347 -4.47 97.41 3.54
C ALA A 347 -5.23 96.51 4.54
N GLY A 348 -5.78 97.08 5.62
CA GLY A 348 -6.54 96.32 6.63
C GLY A 348 -7.89 95.84 6.11
N ALA A 349 -8.58 96.65 5.30
CA ALA A 349 -9.87 96.28 4.71
C ALA A 349 -9.75 95.16 3.66
N LEU A 350 -8.59 95.01 3.01
CA LEU A 350 -8.34 93.97 2.00
C LEU A 350 -8.38 92.54 2.56
N ILE A 351 -8.06 92.37 3.84
CA ILE A 351 -8.12 91.06 4.50
C ILE A 351 -9.58 90.59 4.55
N SER A 352 -10.47 91.48 5.00
CA SER A 352 -11.89 91.17 5.16
C SER A 352 -12.59 90.96 3.82
N THR A 353 -12.28 91.76 2.80
CA THR A 353 -12.89 91.59 1.46
C THR A 353 -12.42 90.30 0.77
N LEU A 354 -11.16 89.90 0.97
CA LEU A 354 -10.65 88.64 0.42
C LEU A 354 -11.22 87.41 1.14
N GLU A 355 -11.39 87.43 2.47
CA GLU A 355 -12.05 86.32 3.18
C GLU A 355 -13.55 86.22 2.88
N GLU A 356 -14.23 87.36 2.71
CA GLU A 356 -15.66 87.40 2.36
C GLU A 356 -15.96 86.79 0.98
N SER A 357 -14.98 86.85 0.05
CA SER A 357 -15.09 86.25 -1.28
C SER A 357 -15.11 84.71 -1.29
N LYS A 358 -14.81 84.05 -0.16
CA LYS A 358 -14.72 82.57 0.00
C LYS A 358 -13.71 81.87 -0.92
N LEU A 359 -12.86 82.62 -1.63
CA LEU A 359 -11.81 82.07 -2.50
C LEU A 359 -10.56 81.68 -1.72
N VAL A 360 -10.28 82.41 -0.63
CA VAL A 360 -9.14 82.19 0.26
C VAL A 360 -9.60 81.99 1.70
N GLU A 361 -8.83 81.20 2.44
CA GLU A 361 -8.96 80.97 3.88
C GLU A 361 -7.69 81.50 4.56
N GLN A 362 -7.82 82.04 5.78
CA GLN A 362 -6.69 82.49 6.62
C GLN A 362 -5.88 83.61 5.96
N ALA A 363 -6.53 84.70 5.55
CA ALA A 363 -5.81 85.85 5.03
C ALA A 363 -5.14 86.62 6.19
N ALA A 364 -3.83 86.83 6.12
CA ALA A 364 -3.07 87.52 7.15
C ALA A 364 -1.97 88.40 6.54
N LEU A 365 -1.70 89.54 7.17
CA LEU A 365 -0.56 90.39 6.83
C LEU A 365 0.73 89.72 7.30
N GLN A 366 1.62 89.41 6.37
CA GLN A 366 2.92 88.78 6.68
C GLN A 366 3.98 89.80 7.11
N SER A 367 3.76 91.09 6.84
CA SER A 367 4.63 92.18 7.27
C SER A 367 3.83 93.40 7.73
N PRO A 368 4.31 94.17 8.73
CA PRO A 368 3.67 95.42 9.16
C PRO A 368 3.61 96.44 8.01
N THR A 369 2.50 97.17 7.89
CA THR A 369 2.29 98.12 6.79
C THR A 369 3.15 99.37 6.97
N THR A 370 3.76 99.84 5.88
CA THR A 370 4.61 101.03 5.86
C THR A 370 3.96 102.11 4.99
N LYS A 371 3.68 103.28 5.56
CA LYS A 371 3.13 104.45 4.83
C LYS A 371 4.20 105.08 3.95
N LEU A 372 3.86 105.40 2.70
CA LEU A 372 4.76 106.01 1.73
C LEU A 372 4.60 107.54 1.71
N GLN A 373 5.50 108.34 2.30
CA GLN A 373 5.46 109.81 2.15
C GLN A 373 6.17 110.22 0.84
N PRO A 374 5.59 111.08 -0.04
CA PRO A 374 4.46 111.99 0.17
C PRO A 374 3.11 111.51 -0.41
N GLY A 375 2.92 110.21 -0.63
CA GLY A 375 1.66 109.64 -1.14
C GLY A 375 0.70 109.16 -0.03
N PRO A 376 -0.58 108.91 -0.35
CA PRO A 376 -1.57 108.38 0.61
C PRO A 376 -1.58 106.84 0.75
N GLY A 377 -0.57 106.13 0.24
CA GLY A 377 -0.56 104.66 0.17
C GLY A 377 0.24 103.96 1.28
N GLU A 378 -0.20 102.75 1.66
CA GLU A 378 0.51 101.82 2.53
C GLU A 378 1.00 100.59 1.74
N VAL A 379 2.27 100.22 1.91
CA VAL A 379 2.82 98.97 1.34
C VAL A 379 2.36 97.80 2.20
N PHE A 380 1.79 96.78 1.57
CA PHE A 380 1.33 95.56 2.22
C PHE A 380 1.93 94.30 1.60
N VAL A 381 2.07 93.27 2.43
CA VAL A 381 2.34 91.88 2.01
C VAL A 381 1.30 91.01 2.70
N LEU A 382 0.42 90.41 1.91
CA LEU A 382 -0.68 89.58 2.36
C LEU A 382 -0.40 88.12 1.95
N GLY A 383 -0.51 87.21 2.91
CA GLY A 383 -0.52 85.77 2.65
C GLY A 383 -1.90 85.19 2.94
N ALA A 384 -2.38 84.30 2.06
CA ALA A 384 -3.65 83.60 2.24
C ALA A 384 -3.58 82.18 1.68
N ARG A 385 -4.41 81.26 2.17
CA ARG A 385 -4.47 79.87 1.67
C ARG A 385 -5.66 79.72 0.72
N LEU A 386 -5.44 79.27 -0.51
CA LEU A 386 -6.52 79.03 -1.46
C LEU A 386 -7.39 77.85 -1.03
N ARG A 387 -8.70 78.03 -1.13
CA ARG A 387 -9.67 76.97 -0.90
C ARG A 387 -9.59 75.93 -2.02
N ASN A 388 -9.61 74.65 -1.65
CA ASN A 388 -9.67 73.55 -2.61
C ASN A 388 -11.03 73.51 -3.29
N GLY A 389 -11.04 73.26 -4.61
CA GLY A 389 -12.28 73.02 -5.34
C GLY A 389 -12.85 71.65 -4.99
N THR A 390 -14.18 71.52 -4.97
CA THR A 390 -14.83 70.20 -4.81
C THR A 390 -14.43 69.32 -5.99
N PRO A 391 -13.72 68.19 -5.77
CA PRO A 391 -13.38 67.27 -6.85
C PRO A 391 -14.67 66.72 -7.50
N PRO A 392 -14.69 66.48 -8.82
CA PRO A 392 -15.80 65.75 -9.42
C PRO A 392 -15.90 64.35 -8.81
N GLU A 393 -17.15 63.89 -8.64
CA GLU A 393 -17.43 62.54 -8.16
C GLU A 393 -16.68 61.51 -9.05
N PRO A 394 -15.89 60.60 -8.46
CA PRO A 394 -15.14 59.62 -9.24
C PRO A 394 -16.14 58.81 -10.06
N VAL A 395 -15.94 58.70 -11.37
CA VAL A 395 -16.83 57.96 -12.25
C VAL A 395 -16.84 56.50 -11.80
N PRO A 396 -17.91 56.00 -11.15
CA PRO A 396 -18.00 54.60 -10.80
C PRO A 396 -18.40 53.84 -12.05
N VAL A 397 -17.79 52.69 -12.27
CA VAL A 397 -18.25 51.78 -13.31
C VAL A 397 -19.57 51.19 -12.85
N ALA A 398 -20.68 51.81 -13.25
CA ALA A 398 -21.98 51.18 -13.25
C ALA A 398 -21.92 49.99 -14.22
N ALA A 399 -21.81 48.79 -13.66
CA ALA A 399 -22.56 47.60 -14.05
C ALA A 399 -22.93 47.45 -15.55
N THR A 400 -21.93 47.46 -16.45
CA THR A 400 -22.12 46.96 -17.84
C THR A 400 -21.30 45.70 -18.12
N ALA A 401 -20.80 45.05 -17.06
CA ALA A 401 -20.47 43.65 -17.12
C ALA A 401 -21.01 43.01 -15.86
N GLU A 402 -22.27 42.58 -15.92
CA GLU A 402 -22.70 41.41 -15.16
C GLU A 402 -21.57 40.37 -15.31
N PRO A 403 -20.97 39.88 -14.21
CA PRO A 403 -19.96 38.85 -14.33
C PRO A 403 -20.67 37.70 -15.01
N ALA A 404 -20.29 37.42 -16.28
CA ALA A 404 -20.65 36.19 -16.93
C ALA A 404 -20.34 35.09 -15.91
N ALA A 405 -21.40 34.43 -15.45
CA ALA A 405 -21.31 33.38 -14.45
C ALA A 405 -20.14 32.48 -14.87
N PRO A 406 -19.26 32.06 -13.93
CA PRO A 406 -18.23 31.09 -14.27
C PRO A 406 -18.91 29.96 -15.03
N PRO A 407 -18.35 29.49 -16.16
CA PRO A 407 -18.94 28.37 -16.88
C PRO A 407 -19.20 27.30 -15.84
N ALA A 408 -20.48 26.96 -15.67
CA ALA A 408 -20.88 25.98 -14.67
C ALA A 408 -19.95 24.80 -14.86
N LEU A 409 -19.20 24.46 -13.80
CA LEU A 409 -18.50 23.18 -13.73
C LEU A 409 -19.48 22.15 -14.28
N PRO A 410 -19.11 21.32 -15.27
CA PRO A 410 -19.98 20.24 -15.66
C PRO A 410 -20.21 19.44 -14.37
N THR A 411 -21.43 19.56 -13.83
CA THR A 411 -21.96 18.67 -12.81
C THR A 411 -21.55 17.29 -13.26
N PRO A 412 -20.87 16.46 -12.44
CA PRO A 412 -20.60 15.10 -12.83
C PRO A 412 -21.95 14.51 -13.20
N GLN A 413 -22.10 14.22 -14.50
CA GLN A 413 -23.29 13.64 -15.06
C GLN A 413 -23.58 12.43 -14.19
N ALA A 414 -24.71 12.52 -13.48
CA ALA A 414 -25.25 11.43 -12.70
C ALA A 414 -25.11 10.17 -13.55
N ALA A 415 -24.39 9.19 -12.98
CA ALA A 415 -24.23 7.84 -13.46
C ALA A 415 -25.15 7.51 -14.64
N ALA A 416 -24.64 7.72 -15.86
CA ALA A 416 -25.23 7.11 -17.03
C ALA A 416 -25.04 5.61 -16.83
N ALA A 417 -26.14 4.98 -16.45
CA ALA A 417 -26.50 3.60 -16.70
C ALA A 417 -25.35 2.59 -16.56
N ALA A 418 -25.34 1.92 -15.41
CA ALA A 418 -24.99 0.51 -15.39
C ALA A 418 -25.67 -0.18 -16.60
N PRO A 419 -24.98 -1.07 -17.34
CA PRO A 419 -25.67 -1.94 -18.27
C PRO A 419 -26.68 -2.74 -17.46
N ASP A 420 -27.94 -2.75 -17.92
CA ASP A 420 -29.00 -3.59 -17.41
C ASP A 420 -28.45 -4.99 -17.17
N ILE A 421 -28.33 -5.36 -15.90
CA ILE A 421 -28.33 -6.76 -15.51
C ILE A 421 -29.77 -7.19 -15.73
N ALA A 422 -30.00 -7.80 -16.88
CA ALA A 422 -31.18 -8.59 -17.14
C ALA A 422 -31.41 -9.51 -15.94
N ALA A 423 -32.49 -9.25 -15.20
CA ALA A 423 -33.03 -10.20 -14.25
C ALA A 423 -33.21 -11.54 -14.97
N PRO A 424 -32.78 -12.68 -14.38
CA PRO A 424 -33.06 -13.97 -14.98
C PRO A 424 -34.57 -14.15 -15.04
N ALA A 425 -35.06 -14.35 -16.26
CA ALA A 425 -36.41 -14.78 -16.53
C ALA A 425 -36.69 -16.02 -15.66
N THR A 426 -37.70 -15.90 -14.79
CA THR A 426 -38.43 -17.03 -14.22
C THR A 426 -38.81 -17.97 -15.37
N PRO A 427 -38.40 -19.25 -15.34
CA PRO A 427 -38.85 -20.19 -16.34
C PRO A 427 -40.35 -20.45 -16.13
N VAL A 428 -41.12 -20.17 -17.19
CA VAL A 428 -42.45 -20.73 -17.43
C VAL A 428 -42.34 -22.26 -17.37
N PRO A 429 -43.08 -22.97 -16.51
CA PRO A 429 -43.20 -24.41 -16.62
C PRO A 429 -44.18 -24.73 -17.75
N ALA A 430 -43.64 -25.14 -18.91
CA ALA A 430 -44.41 -25.79 -19.95
C ALA A 430 -44.43 -27.30 -19.72
N ASN A 431 -45.61 -27.80 -19.36
CA ASN A 431 -46.20 -29.10 -19.69
C ASN A 431 -45.30 -30.34 -19.84
N ALA A 432 -45.59 -31.34 -19.02
CA ALA A 432 -45.59 -32.76 -19.41
C ALA A 432 -46.64 -33.50 -18.53
N PRO A 433 -47.17 -34.67 -18.93
CA PRO A 433 -48.61 -34.87 -19.09
C PRO A 433 -49.28 -35.77 -18.03
N ALA A 434 -50.60 -35.87 -18.19
CA ALA A 434 -51.58 -36.74 -17.55
C ALA A 434 -51.11 -38.11 -17.01
N ALA A 435 -51.56 -38.44 -15.79
CA ALA A 435 -52.02 -39.75 -15.32
C ALA A 435 -52.62 -39.55 -13.91
N SER A 436 -53.93 -39.38 -13.77
CA SER A 436 -54.91 -40.43 -13.47
C SER A 436 -54.88 -40.97 -12.02
N VAL A 437 -56.00 -40.72 -11.32
CA VAL A 437 -56.70 -41.63 -10.38
C VAL A 437 -56.15 -41.75 -8.95
N GLY A 438 -57.02 -41.49 -7.98
CA GLY A 438 -56.82 -41.97 -6.59
C GLY A 438 -57.60 -41.26 -5.48
N GLY A 439 -58.85 -40.84 -5.72
CA GLY A 439 -59.75 -40.39 -4.65
C GLY A 439 -60.56 -41.55 -4.10
N ARG A 440 -60.52 -41.74 -2.78
CA ARG A 440 -61.35 -42.70 -2.02
C ARG A 440 -62.84 -42.42 -2.19
N SER A 441 -63.57 -43.48 -2.46
CA SER A 441 -64.84 -43.85 -1.82
C SER A 441 -64.82 -45.36 -1.63
#